data_AF-A0A7Y3A6M1-F1
#
_entry.id   AF-A0A7Y3A6M1-F1
#
_cell.length_a   1.000
_cell.length_b   1.000
_cell.length_c   1.000
_cell.angle_alpha   90.00
_cell.angle_beta   90.00
_cell.angle_gamma   90.00
#
_symmetry.space_group_name_H-M   'P 1'
#
loop_
_entity.id
_entity.type
_entity.pdbx_description
1 polymer ?
#
loop_
_entity_poly.entity_id
_entity_poly.type
_entity_poly.pdbx_seq_one_letter_code
_entity_poly.pdbx_strand_id
1 'polypeptide(L)'
;MKNTIVFILSFVIFLACEPSVVFKDAMPPDIPAVDHIPVLFHGVFMCESDSSRIYIGKYSAVKESYYEFVTSLDKVRESEDCSIAAGGLYLPGRKECVPFEYVNEDSISAKINELDTIFAFKDKQVAKYYKGHLFLNEQNDNKNWVTWLLSPQEDGRLVLD
;
A
#
# COMPACT_ATOMS: atom_id res chain seq x y z
N MET A 1 12.25 -50.11 14.92
CA MET A 1 11.85 -49.05 15.88
C MET A 1 12.89 -47.95 15.87
N LYS A 2 12.43 -46.70 15.95
CA LYS A 2 13.18 -45.47 16.24
C LYS A 2 14.17 -45.01 15.15
N ASN A 3 13.67 -44.16 14.23
CA ASN A 3 14.29 -42.86 13.91
C ASN A 3 13.61 -42.17 12.70
N THR A 4 12.29 -42.23 12.59
CA THR A 4 11.55 -41.61 11.47
C THR A 4 10.48 -40.62 11.95
N ILE A 5 10.75 -39.90 13.05
CA ILE A 5 9.80 -38.92 13.62
C ILE A 5 10.38 -37.49 13.64
N VAL A 6 11.66 -37.29 13.28
CA VAL A 6 12.30 -35.98 13.44
C VAL A 6 12.13 -35.06 12.21
N PHE A 7 11.69 -35.57 11.06
CA PHE A 7 11.64 -34.76 9.82
C PHE A 7 10.34 -33.97 9.59
N ILE A 8 9.30 -34.15 10.42
CA ILE A 8 8.00 -33.49 10.23
C ILE A 8 7.91 -32.13 10.96
N LEU A 9 8.82 -31.84 11.90
CA LEU A 9 8.74 -30.63 12.73
C LEU A 9 9.34 -29.37 12.07
N SER A 10 10.01 -29.50 10.92
CA SER A 10 10.74 -28.38 10.28
C SER A 10 9.94 -27.60 9.23
N PHE A 11 8.69 -27.98 8.93
CA PHE A 11 7.97 -27.46 7.76
C PHE A 11 6.86 -26.44 8.08
N VAL A 12 6.68 -26.02 9.34
CA VAL A 12 5.51 -25.21 9.75
C VAL A 12 5.82 -23.71 9.96
N ILE A 13 7.05 -23.25 9.75
CA ILE A 13 7.43 -21.86 10.10
C ILE A 13 7.20 -20.83 8.96
N PHE A 14 6.53 -21.18 7.86
CA PHE A 14 6.39 -20.29 6.69
C PHE A 14 5.03 -19.57 6.55
N LEU A 15 4.21 -19.50 7.59
CA LEU A 15 2.88 -18.87 7.50
C LEU A 15 2.66 -17.82 8.60
N ALA A 16 3.36 -16.69 8.52
CA ALA A 16 2.92 -15.49 9.24
C ALA A 16 3.39 -14.23 8.50
N CYS A 17 2.76 -13.93 7.36
CA CYS A 17 2.70 -12.57 6.84
C CYS A 17 1.49 -11.89 7.50
N GLU A 18 1.50 -11.80 8.83
CA GLU A 18 0.52 -11.00 9.56
C GLU A 18 1.14 -9.64 9.88
N PRO A 19 0.38 -8.54 9.79
CA PRO A 19 0.84 -7.24 10.27
C PRO A 19 1.31 -7.37 11.71
N SER A 20 2.45 -6.75 12.05
CA SER A 20 3.07 -6.91 13.36
C SER A 20 2.18 -6.46 14.54
N VAL A 21 1.16 -5.64 14.29
CA VAL A 21 0.19 -5.17 15.28
C VAL A 21 -1.22 -5.27 14.70
N VAL A 22 -2.07 -6.03 15.36
CA VAL A 22 -3.50 -6.17 15.04
C VAL A 22 -4.35 -6.15 16.30
N PHE A 23 -5.61 -5.74 16.18
CA PHE A 23 -6.57 -5.60 17.28
C PHE A 23 -7.76 -6.56 17.12
N LYS A 24 -8.42 -6.87 18.23
CA LYS A 24 -9.66 -7.68 18.19
C LYS A 24 -10.88 -6.90 17.71
N ASP A 25 -10.87 -5.59 17.98
CA ASP A 25 -11.96 -4.67 17.66
C ASP A 25 -11.40 -3.45 16.93
N ALA A 26 -12.25 -2.76 16.16
CA ALA A 26 -11.89 -1.50 15.51
C ALA A 26 -11.54 -0.44 16.56
N MET A 27 -10.36 0.16 16.44
CA MET A 27 -9.83 1.11 17.40
C MET A 27 -10.28 2.56 17.11
N PRO A 28 -10.57 3.35 18.15
CA PRO A 28 -10.67 2.94 19.55
C PRO A 28 -11.99 2.17 19.81
N PRO A 29 -12.02 1.25 20.79
CA PRO A 29 -13.24 0.57 21.18
C PRO A 29 -14.27 1.58 21.71
N ASP A 30 -15.55 1.23 21.61
CA ASP A 30 -16.69 2.02 22.10
C ASP A 30 -16.88 3.43 21.48
N ILE A 31 -16.01 3.82 20.55
CA ILE A 31 -16.19 5.03 19.74
C ILE A 31 -17.00 4.67 18.49
N PRO A 32 -18.11 5.37 18.21
CA PRO A 32 -18.92 5.12 17.02
C PRO A 32 -18.14 5.45 15.74
N ALA A 33 -18.43 4.71 14.67
CA ALA A 33 -17.91 5.03 13.36
C ALA A 33 -18.50 6.34 12.84
N VAL A 34 -17.69 7.09 12.09
CA VAL A 34 -18.16 8.23 11.29
C VAL A 34 -18.54 7.74 9.89
N ASP A 35 -19.41 8.47 9.21
CA ASP A 35 -19.86 8.18 7.84
C ASP A 35 -19.07 8.93 6.76
N HIS A 36 -18.16 9.82 7.19
CA HIS A 36 -17.23 10.53 6.33
C HIS A 36 -15.97 10.90 7.09
N ILE A 37 -14.86 11.07 6.35
CA ILE A 37 -13.62 11.61 6.90
C ILE A 37 -13.85 13.10 7.23
N PRO A 38 -13.54 13.58 8.45
CA PRO A 38 -13.72 14.99 8.80
C PRO A 38 -12.88 15.91 7.91
N VAL A 39 -13.40 17.11 7.61
CA VAL A 39 -12.77 18.09 6.72
C VAL A 39 -11.36 18.50 7.16
N LEU A 40 -11.08 18.45 8.47
CA LEU A 40 -9.75 18.72 9.03
C LEU A 40 -8.65 17.84 8.40
N PHE A 41 -9.00 16.64 7.92
CA PHE A 41 -8.05 15.70 7.33
C PHE A 41 -8.02 15.76 5.79
N HIS A 42 -8.85 16.58 5.15
CA HIS A 42 -8.91 16.64 3.70
C HIS A 42 -7.70 17.37 3.14
N GLY A 43 -7.14 16.85 2.06
CA GLY A 43 -6.01 17.49 1.39
C GLY A 43 -5.11 16.53 0.66
N VAL A 44 -3.96 17.07 0.24
CA VAL A 44 -2.87 16.32 -0.37
C VAL A 44 -1.66 16.48 0.53
N PHE A 45 -1.17 15.36 1.07
CA PHE A 45 -0.04 15.30 1.98
C PHE A 45 1.14 14.62 1.29
N MET A 46 2.35 15.08 1.54
CA MET A 46 3.57 14.44 1.03
C MET A 46 4.17 13.56 2.12
N CYS A 47 4.46 12.31 1.83
CA CYS A 47 5.23 11.43 2.70
C CYS A 47 6.71 11.78 2.57
N GLU A 48 7.32 12.26 3.66
CA GLU A 48 8.73 12.66 3.66
C GLU A 48 9.70 11.48 3.42
N SER A 49 9.29 10.25 3.74
CA SER A 49 10.13 9.06 3.64
C SER A 49 10.38 8.59 2.21
N ASP A 50 9.37 8.69 1.34
CA ASP A 50 9.40 8.13 -0.02
C ASP A 50 8.90 9.12 -1.11
N SER A 51 8.59 10.36 -0.73
CA SER A 51 8.02 11.39 -1.63
C SER A 51 6.71 10.98 -2.32
N SER A 52 6.02 9.96 -1.80
CA SER A 52 4.66 9.63 -2.22
C SER A 52 3.67 10.69 -1.73
N ARG A 53 2.51 10.76 -2.38
CA ARG A 53 1.44 11.68 -2.00
C ARG A 53 0.25 10.92 -1.45
N ILE A 54 -0.39 11.42 -0.41
CA ILE A 54 -1.64 10.89 0.12
C ILE A 54 -2.75 11.90 -0.17
N TYR A 55 -3.75 11.48 -0.92
CA TYR A 55 -4.96 12.22 -1.22
C TYR A 55 -6.05 11.77 -0.27
N ILE A 56 -6.49 12.65 0.62
CA ILE A 56 -7.57 12.38 1.57
C ILE A 56 -8.79 13.22 1.18
N GLY A 57 -9.85 12.52 0.79
CA GLY A 57 -11.14 13.11 0.48
C GLY A 57 -12.21 12.78 1.50
N LYS A 58 -13.46 13.09 1.18
CA LYS A 58 -14.61 12.83 2.07
C LYS A 58 -14.81 11.33 2.38
N TYR A 59 -14.52 10.46 1.42
CA TYR A 59 -14.89 9.04 1.49
C TYR A 59 -13.72 8.06 1.28
N SER A 60 -12.51 8.56 1.06
CA SER A 60 -11.34 7.72 0.81
C SER A 60 -10.04 8.42 1.11
N ALA A 61 -9.01 7.62 1.38
CA ALA A 61 -7.61 8.01 1.39
C ALA A 61 -6.86 7.14 0.38
N VAL A 62 -6.11 7.77 -0.54
CA VAL A 62 -5.39 7.10 -1.63
C VAL A 62 -3.93 7.56 -1.61
N LYS A 63 -3.00 6.61 -1.65
CA LYS A 63 -1.57 6.85 -1.81
C LYS A 63 -1.21 6.83 -3.29
N GLU A 64 -0.44 7.82 -3.74
CA GLU A 64 0.18 7.88 -5.05
C GLU A 64 1.69 7.75 -4.87
N SER A 65 2.26 6.69 -5.43
CA SER A 65 3.70 6.44 -5.40
C SER A 65 4.28 6.54 -6.81
N TYR A 66 5.50 7.07 -6.90
CA TYR A 66 6.24 7.20 -8.15
C TYR A 66 7.49 6.34 -8.07
N TYR A 67 7.65 5.44 -9.04
CA TYR A 67 8.81 4.59 -9.16
C TYR A 67 9.51 4.86 -10.47
N GLU A 68 10.81 5.10 -10.41
CA GLU A 68 11.67 5.09 -11.59
C GLU A 68 12.57 3.87 -11.52
N PHE A 69 12.64 3.11 -12.61
CA PHE A 69 13.56 2.00 -12.71
C PHE A 69 14.29 2.04 -14.05
N VAL A 70 15.54 1.59 -14.01
CA VAL A 70 16.41 1.45 -15.18
C VAL A 70 16.68 -0.02 -15.41
N THR A 71 16.53 -0.49 -16.65
CA THR A 71 16.83 -1.87 -17.03
C THR A 71 17.53 -1.93 -18.39
N SER A 72 18.26 -3.01 -18.66
CA SER A 72 18.84 -3.23 -19.98
C SER A 72 17.79 -3.75 -20.96
N LEU A 73 17.98 -3.47 -22.24
CA LEU A 73 17.14 -4.00 -23.31
C LEU A 73 17.21 -5.53 -23.36
N ASP A 74 18.37 -6.13 -23.06
CA ASP A 74 18.51 -7.58 -23.02
C ASP A 74 17.65 -8.21 -21.93
N LYS A 75 17.62 -7.62 -20.73
CA LYS A 75 16.71 -8.08 -19.66
C LYS A 75 15.24 -7.96 -20.06
N VAL A 76 14.87 -6.94 -20.82
CA VAL A 76 13.50 -6.79 -21.35
C VAL A 76 13.20 -7.91 -22.35
N ARG A 77 14.14 -8.23 -23.26
CA ARG A 77 13.97 -9.28 -24.28
C ARG A 77 13.97 -10.69 -23.69
N GLU A 78 14.74 -10.92 -22.62
CA GLU A 78 14.82 -12.21 -21.91
C GLU A 78 13.64 -12.44 -20.97
N SER A 79 12.95 -11.38 -20.56
CA SER A 79 11.78 -11.50 -19.70
C SER A 79 10.58 -12.01 -20.49
N GLU A 80 10.09 -13.19 -20.15
CA GLU A 80 8.90 -13.81 -20.80
C GLU A 80 7.67 -12.89 -20.73
N ASP A 81 7.60 -12.09 -19.66
CA ASP A 81 6.52 -11.16 -19.36
C ASP A 81 6.94 -9.70 -19.52
N CYS A 82 7.82 -9.34 -20.46
CA CYS A 82 8.09 -7.94 -20.74
C CYS A 82 8.38 -7.76 -22.23
N SER A 83 7.83 -6.71 -22.83
CA SER A 83 8.11 -6.46 -24.24
C SER A 83 8.01 -4.98 -24.58
N ILE A 84 8.75 -4.57 -25.60
CA ILE A 84 8.55 -3.26 -26.20
C ILE A 84 7.43 -3.40 -27.23
N ALA A 85 6.28 -2.80 -26.95
CA ALA A 85 5.09 -2.88 -27.78
C ALA A 85 4.44 -1.50 -27.92
N ALA A 86 3.96 -1.18 -29.12
CA ALA A 86 3.26 0.07 -29.42
C ALA A 86 3.98 1.36 -28.98
N GLY A 87 5.32 1.37 -28.97
CA GLY A 87 6.12 2.52 -28.56
C GLY A 87 6.30 2.70 -27.05
N GLY A 88 5.89 1.72 -26.24
CA GLY A 88 6.08 1.69 -24.80
C GLY A 88 6.62 0.33 -24.31
N LEU A 89 6.87 0.25 -23.01
CA LEU A 89 7.25 -0.97 -22.31
C LEU A 89 5.99 -1.63 -21.75
N TYR A 90 5.59 -2.76 -22.30
CA TYR A 90 4.44 -3.52 -21.83
C TYR A 90 4.83 -4.39 -20.62
N LEU A 91 4.09 -4.20 -19.52
CA LEU A 91 4.22 -4.93 -18.27
C LEU A 91 2.93 -5.77 -18.05
N PRO A 92 2.90 -7.05 -18.45
CA PRO A 92 1.74 -7.96 -18.36
C PRO A 92 1.22 -8.14 -16.94
N GLY A 93 2.11 -8.16 -15.93
CA GLY A 93 1.74 -8.21 -14.52
C GLY A 93 0.85 -7.03 -14.09
N ARG A 94 0.97 -5.89 -14.77
CA ARG A 94 0.16 -4.68 -14.59
C ARG A 94 -0.90 -4.50 -15.67
N LYS A 95 -0.83 -5.28 -16.77
CA LYS A 95 -1.63 -5.12 -17.99
C LYS A 95 -1.58 -3.69 -18.56
N GLU A 96 -0.39 -3.08 -18.49
CA GLU A 96 -0.17 -1.68 -18.83
C GLU A 96 1.04 -1.51 -19.76
N CYS A 97 0.97 -0.57 -20.69
CA CYS A 97 2.13 -0.07 -21.44
C CYS A 97 2.60 1.24 -20.81
N VAL A 98 3.83 1.25 -20.28
CA VAL A 98 4.42 2.46 -19.69
C VAL A 98 5.38 3.13 -20.67
N PRO A 99 5.40 4.48 -20.75
CA PRO A 99 6.43 5.19 -21.49
C PRO A 99 7.83 4.89 -20.93
N PHE A 100 8.82 4.81 -21.81
CA PHE A 100 10.22 4.68 -21.42
C PHE A 100 11.08 5.65 -22.22
N GLU A 101 12.26 5.96 -21.67
CA GLU A 101 13.30 6.77 -22.30
C GLU A 101 14.57 5.94 -22.43
N TYR A 102 15.30 6.10 -23.54
CA TYR A 102 16.63 5.50 -23.64
C TYR A 102 17.61 6.28 -22.75
N VAL A 103 18.25 5.56 -21.84
CA VAL A 103 19.35 6.11 -21.03
C VAL A 103 20.65 6.08 -21.85
N ASN A 104 20.83 5.02 -22.65
CA ASN A 104 21.87 4.84 -23.65
C ASN A 104 21.41 3.79 -24.69
N GLU A 105 22.30 3.31 -25.55
CA GLU A 105 21.98 2.35 -26.61
C GLU A 105 21.45 1.01 -26.08
N ASP A 106 21.81 0.61 -24.85
CA ASP A 106 21.52 -0.70 -24.29
C ASP A 106 20.55 -0.69 -23.10
N SER A 107 20.11 0.48 -22.65
CA SER A 107 19.28 0.62 -21.44
C SER A 107 18.20 1.67 -21.55
N ILE A 108 17.12 1.41 -20.83
CA ILE A 108 15.93 2.24 -20.78
C ILE A 108 15.59 2.58 -19.33
N SER A 109 15.02 3.76 -19.12
CA SER A 109 14.37 4.19 -17.88
C SER A 109 12.87 4.25 -18.12
N ALA A 110 12.08 3.77 -17.16
CA ALA A 110 10.63 3.91 -17.18
C ALA A 110 10.13 4.43 -15.84
N LYS A 111 9.08 5.24 -15.90
CA LYS A 111 8.41 5.82 -14.74
C LYS A 111 7.03 5.19 -14.58
N ILE A 112 6.75 4.73 -13.39
CA ILE A 112 5.48 4.12 -13.00
C ILE A 112 4.84 5.00 -11.94
N ASN A 113 3.56 5.32 -12.15
CA ASN A 113 2.69 5.89 -11.13
C ASN A 113 1.77 4.79 -10.62
N GLU A 114 1.68 4.64 -9.31
CA GLU A 114 0.84 3.64 -8.67
C GLU A 114 -0.09 4.29 -7.65
N LEU A 115 -1.39 3.98 -7.78
CA LEU A 115 -2.43 4.42 -6.85
C LEU A 115 -2.87 3.25 -5.97
N ASP A 116 -2.69 3.39 -4.67
CA ASP A 116 -3.12 2.41 -3.67
C ASP A 116 -4.19 3.01 -2.75
N THR A 117 -5.27 2.27 -2.51
CA THR A 117 -6.34 2.73 -1.63
C THR A 117 -6.00 2.36 -0.20
N ILE A 118 -5.52 3.33 0.59
CA ILE A 118 -5.26 3.15 2.02
C ILE A 118 -6.58 2.90 2.77
N PHE A 119 -7.64 3.63 2.40
CA PHE A 119 -8.95 3.50 3.05
C PHE A 119 -10.09 3.93 2.14
N ALA A 120 -11.22 3.25 2.23
CA ALA A 120 -12.50 3.67 1.68
C ALA A 120 -13.65 3.16 2.58
N PHE A 121 -14.81 3.81 2.55
CA PHE A 121 -16.00 3.28 3.24
C PHE A 121 -16.58 2.06 2.52
N LYS A 122 -15.92 0.91 2.67
CA LYS A 122 -16.32 -0.41 2.14
C LYS A 122 -16.68 -1.36 3.28
N ASP A 123 -17.23 -2.52 2.93
CA ASP A 123 -17.39 -3.62 3.88
C ASP A 123 -16.06 -3.89 4.59
N LYS A 124 -16.11 -4.09 5.92
CA LYS A 124 -14.94 -4.30 6.80
C LYS A 124 -13.99 -3.10 6.97
N GLN A 125 -14.33 -1.91 6.45
CA GLN A 125 -13.56 -0.69 6.68
C GLN A 125 -14.41 0.36 7.41
N VAL A 126 -13.90 0.88 8.53
CA VAL A 126 -14.60 1.91 9.32
C VAL A 126 -13.64 3.01 9.76
N ALA A 127 -14.09 4.25 9.69
CA ALA A 127 -13.37 5.40 10.23
C ALA A 127 -13.95 5.77 11.59
N LYS A 128 -13.11 6.13 12.55
CA LYS A 128 -13.51 6.65 13.85
C LYS A 128 -12.76 7.95 14.12
N TYR A 129 -13.46 8.95 14.64
CA TYR A 129 -12.85 10.22 15.02
C TYR A 129 -12.89 10.37 16.54
N TYR A 130 -11.72 10.56 17.15
CA TYR A 130 -11.61 10.65 18.61
C TYR A 130 -10.46 11.57 19.01
N LYS A 131 -10.77 12.53 19.90
CA LYS A 131 -9.79 13.47 20.48
C LYS A 131 -8.90 14.19 19.46
N GLY A 132 -9.44 14.58 18.30
CA GLY A 132 -8.67 15.28 17.28
C GLY A 132 -7.92 14.36 16.31
N HIS A 133 -7.98 13.04 16.52
CA HIS A 133 -7.33 12.05 15.67
C HIS A 133 -8.35 11.24 14.87
N LEU A 134 -7.93 10.81 13.68
CA LEU A 134 -8.71 9.95 12.81
C LEU A 134 -8.09 8.55 12.80
N PHE A 135 -8.91 7.56 13.10
CA PHE A 135 -8.54 6.15 13.10
C PHE A 135 -9.20 5.49 11.88
N LEU A 136 -8.38 5.06 10.93
CA LEU A 136 -8.82 4.30 9.77
C LEU A 136 -8.64 2.82 10.11
N ASN A 137 -9.73 2.07 10.17
CA ASN A 137 -9.72 0.68 10.58
C ASN A 137 -10.13 -0.22 9.42
N GLU A 138 -9.40 -1.30 9.23
CA GLU A 138 -9.70 -2.35 8.26
C GLU A 138 -9.66 -3.72 8.94
N GLN A 139 -10.70 -4.52 8.75
CA GLN A 139 -10.72 -5.88 9.22
C GLN A 139 -10.14 -6.82 8.15
N ASN A 140 -9.07 -7.54 8.53
CA ASN A 140 -8.44 -8.54 7.68
C ASN A 140 -9.26 -9.84 7.61
N ASP A 141 -8.79 -10.80 6.80
CA ASP A 141 -9.48 -12.08 6.60
C ASP A 141 -9.56 -12.95 7.86
N ASN A 142 -8.60 -12.77 8.79
CA ASN A 142 -8.59 -13.42 10.09
C ASN A 142 -9.50 -12.74 11.12
N LYS A 143 -10.32 -11.76 10.69
CA LYS A 143 -11.24 -10.96 11.50
C LYS A 143 -10.54 -10.07 12.55
N ASN A 144 -9.23 -9.89 12.43
CA ASN A 144 -8.49 -8.93 13.22
C ASN A 144 -8.53 -7.56 12.54
N TRP A 145 -8.42 -6.49 13.31
CA TRP A 145 -8.42 -5.12 12.83
C TRP A 145 -7.00 -4.56 12.73
N VAL A 146 -6.68 -4.01 11.57
CA VAL A 146 -5.52 -3.14 11.35
C VAL A 146 -6.01 -1.71 11.48
N THR A 147 -5.21 -0.86 12.10
CA THR A 147 -5.57 0.54 12.33
C THR A 147 -4.41 1.43 11.92
N TRP A 148 -4.74 2.47 11.16
CA TRP A 148 -3.87 3.62 10.91
C TRP A 148 -4.37 4.83 11.68
N LEU A 149 -3.47 5.52 12.37
CA LEU A 149 -3.76 6.72 13.14
C LEU A 149 -3.27 7.96 12.39
N LEU A 150 -4.20 8.87 12.10
CA LEU A 150 -3.93 10.15 11.45
C LEU A 150 -4.00 11.24 12.51
N SER A 151 -2.87 11.92 12.72
CA SER A 151 -2.68 12.94 13.75
C SER A 151 -2.28 14.28 13.13
N PRO A 152 -3.16 15.29 13.10
CA PRO A 152 -2.81 16.61 12.58
C PRO A 152 -1.83 17.29 13.53
N GLN A 153 -0.87 18.02 12.96
CA GLN A 153 0.12 18.82 13.67
C GLN A 153 -0.24 20.30 13.59
N GLU A 154 0.27 21.10 14.53
CA GLU A 154 0.01 22.56 14.56
C GLU A 154 0.54 23.30 13.32
N ASP A 155 1.56 22.75 12.66
CA ASP A 155 2.17 23.28 11.45
C ASP A 155 1.45 22.87 10.15
N GLY A 156 0.32 22.17 10.27
CA GLY A 156 -0.49 21.70 9.14
C GLY A 156 -0.02 20.36 8.55
N ARG A 157 1.03 19.74 9.10
CA ARG A 157 1.41 18.37 8.72
C ARG A 157 0.42 17.34 9.27
N LEU A 158 0.46 16.15 8.68
CA LEU A 158 -0.29 14.99 9.13
C LEU A 158 0.69 13.85 9.39
N VAL A 159 0.65 13.30 10.59
CA VAL A 159 1.42 12.10 10.95
C VAL A 159 0.52 10.88 10.80
N LEU A 160 1.04 9.85 10.13
CA LEU A 160 0.41 8.56 9.92
C LEU A 160 1.19 7.50 10.69
N ASP A 161 0.60 6.96 11.76
CA ASP A 161 1.16 5.91 12.61
C ASP A 161 0.42 4.56 12.46
#